data_AF-A0A7S2RXS2-F1
#
_entry.id   AF-A0A7S2RXS2-F1
#
_cell.length_a   1.000
_cell.length_b   1.000
_cell.length_c   1.000
_cell.angle_alpha   90.00
_cell.angle_beta   90.00
_cell.angle_gamma   90.00
#
_symmetry.space_group_name_H-M   'P 1'
#
loop_
_entity.id
_entity.type
_entity.pdbx_description
1 polymer ?
#
loop_
_entity_poly.entity_id
_entity_poly.type
_entity_poly.pdbx_seq_one_letter_code
_entity_poly.pdbx_strand_id
1 'polypeptide(L)'
;TVFAMVQRRHGPGGSSTPVFEEQALRDLLVVEGFKEVHAYKLWKWLIRHPEVDCWEAVDWSALGLPRRMVELLPQRFVVRSSRVCERSDSSDGKTTKLLASVRHPSHFAPSL
;
A
#
# COMPACT_ATOMS: atom_id res chain seq x y z
N THR A 1 -26.43 14.66 -16.39
CA THR A 1 -25.40 13.63 -16.16
C THR A 1 -24.99 13.67 -14.71
N VAL A 2 -25.48 12.73 -13.90
CA VAL A 2 -25.21 12.69 -12.46
C VAL A 2 -24.02 11.78 -12.24
N PHE A 3 -22.89 12.33 -11.80
CA PHE A 3 -21.75 11.54 -11.35
C PHE A 3 -22.10 10.90 -10.01
N ALA A 4 -22.16 9.58 -9.98
CA ALA A 4 -22.36 8.82 -8.75
C ALA A 4 -21.14 9.01 -7.85
N MET A 5 -21.35 9.75 -6.76
CA MET A 5 -20.40 9.94 -5.66
C MET A 5 -20.28 8.61 -4.91
N VAL A 6 -19.22 7.84 -5.17
CA VAL A 6 -18.90 6.66 -4.37
C VAL A 6 -18.34 7.15 -3.03
N GLN A 7 -19.23 7.28 -2.04
CA GLN A 7 -18.83 7.39 -0.64
C GLN A 7 -18.28 6.03 -0.18
N ARG A 8 -16.95 5.89 -0.09
CA ARG A 8 -16.36 4.82 0.74
C ARG A 8 -16.15 5.36 2.14
N ARG A 9 -17.01 4.88 3.05
CA ARG A 9 -16.98 5.15 4.48
C ARG A 9 -15.62 4.74 5.07
N HIS A 10 -14.87 5.69 5.62
CA HIS A 10 -13.75 5.39 6.50
C HIS A 10 -14.29 5.19 7.93
N GLY A 11 -14.48 3.93 8.32
CA GLY A 11 -14.55 3.55 9.73
C GLY A 11 -13.13 3.44 10.34
N PRO A 12 -13.01 3.39 11.68
CA PRO A 12 -11.74 3.22 12.36
C PRO A 12 -11.28 1.75 12.23
N GLY A 13 -10.65 1.44 11.10
CA GLY A 13 -10.00 0.17 10.82
C GLY A 13 -8.89 0.44 9.82
N GLY A 14 -7.65 0.07 10.17
CA GLY A 14 -6.47 0.33 9.35
C GLY A 14 -6.73 -0.05 7.90
N SER A 15 -6.56 0.90 6.99
CA SER A 15 -6.92 0.67 5.60
C SER A 15 -5.99 -0.40 5.01
N SER A 16 -6.59 -1.43 4.41
CA SER A 16 -5.86 -2.45 3.66
C SER A 16 -5.41 -1.97 2.28
N THR A 17 -5.58 -0.67 1.99
CA THR A 17 -5.23 -0.06 0.71
C THR A 17 -3.72 -0.06 0.54
N PRO A 18 -3.16 -0.78 -0.45
CA PRO A 18 -1.73 -0.73 -0.70
C PRO A 18 -1.35 0.65 -1.21
N VAL A 19 -0.17 1.15 -0.84
CA VAL A 19 0.35 2.43 -1.35
C VAL A 19 0.56 2.43 -2.87
N PHE A 20 0.60 1.25 -3.49
CA PHE A 20 0.62 1.07 -4.93
C PHE A 20 -0.74 1.28 -5.62
N GLU A 21 -1.81 1.50 -4.86
CA GLU A 21 -3.05 2.03 -5.42
C GLU A 21 -2.80 3.50 -5.82
N GLU A 22 -2.52 3.69 -7.10
CA GLU A 22 -2.12 4.98 -7.68
C GLU A 22 -3.18 6.07 -7.49
N GLN A 23 -4.45 5.77 -7.75
CA GLN A 23 -5.51 6.77 -7.67
C GLN A 23 -5.71 7.21 -6.22
N ALA A 24 -5.76 6.27 -5.28
CA ALA A 24 -5.94 6.55 -3.86
C ALA A 24 -4.78 7.39 -3.29
N LEU A 25 -3.53 7.10 -3.69
CA LEU A 25 -2.39 7.91 -3.27
C LEU A 25 -2.45 9.31 -3.89
N ARG A 26 -2.74 9.42 -5.19
CA ARG A 26 -2.87 10.72 -5.87
C ARG A 26 -3.97 11.58 -5.23
N ASP A 27 -5.12 10.99 -4.91
CA ASP A 27 -6.21 11.69 -4.23
C ASP A 27 -5.75 12.23 -2.86
N LEU A 28 -5.00 11.43 -2.08
CA LEU A 28 -4.41 11.92 -0.83
C LEU A 28 -3.46 13.10 -1.08
N LEU A 29 -2.58 13.02 -2.08
CA LEU A 29 -1.63 14.11 -2.37
C LEU A 29 -2.35 15.41 -2.71
N VAL A 30 -3.41 15.34 -3.52
CA VAL A 30 -4.21 16.52 -3.89
C VAL A 30 -4.90 17.11 -2.67
N VAL A 31 -5.58 16.28 -1.86
CA VAL A 31 -6.29 16.73 -0.65
C VAL A 31 -5.34 17.37 0.37
N GLU A 32 -4.14 16.81 0.54
CA GLU A 32 -3.18 17.26 1.53
C GLU A 32 -2.21 18.34 1.00
N GLY A 33 -2.28 18.68 -0.28
CA GLY A 33 -1.44 19.70 -0.92
C GLY A 33 0.01 19.26 -1.18
N PHE A 34 0.26 17.97 -1.35
CA PHE A 34 1.58 17.42 -1.67
C PHE A 34 1.82 17.37 -3.19
N LYS A 35 3.09 17.51 -3.60
CA LYS A 35 3.50 17.37 -5.01
C LYS A 35 3.51 15.90 -5.43
N GLU A 36 3.02 15.60 -6.64
CA GLU A 36 3.00 14.23 -7.20
C GLU A 36 4.37 13.54 -7.25
N VAL A 37 5.45 14.32 -7.41
CA VAL A 37 6.83 13.80 -7.39
C VAL A 37 7.15 12.98 -6.13
N HIS A 38 6.46 13.24 -5.03
CA HIS A 38 6.61 12.49 -3.79
C HIS A 38 6.12 11.05 -3.90
N ALA A 39 5.01 10.80 -4.60
CA ALA A 39 4.56 9.42 -4.88
C ALA A 39 5.56 8.68 -5.76
N TYR A 40 6.10 9.34 -6.79
CA TYR A 40 7.11 8.71 -7.64
C TYR A 40 8.37 8.32 -6.85
N LYS A 41 8.87 9.20 -5.97
CA LYS A 41 10.00 8.89 -5.08
C LYS A 41 9.71 7.69 -4.19
N LEU A 42 8.52 7.66 -3.58
CA LEU A 42 8.08 6.57 -2.72
C LEU A 42 8.02 5.24 -3.46
N TRP A 43 7.32 5.18 -4.60
CA TRP A 43 7.21 3.94 -5.38
C TRP A 43 8.54 3.47 -5.93
N LYS A 44 9.37 4.39 -6.45
CA LYS A 44 10.70 4.05 -6.95
C LYS A 44 11.56 3.41 -5.86
N TRP A 45 11.48 3.92 -4.63
CA TRP A 45 12.20 3.34 -3.50
C TRP A 45 11.63 1.97 -3.13
N LEU A 46 10.32 1.83 -2.96
CA LEU A 46 9.67 0.57 -2.58
C LEU A 46 9.86 -0.55 -3.63
N ILE A 47 9.96 -0.20 -4.91
CA ILE A 47 10.27 -1.16 -5.99
C ILE A 47 11.73 -1.63 -5.92
N ARG A 48 12.65 -0.74 -5.50
CA ARG A 48 14.08 -1.06 -5.33
C ARG A 48 14.38 -1.83 -4.05
N HIS A 49 13.48 -1.75 -3.08
CA HIS A 49 13.58 -2.41 -1.78
C HIS A 49 12.45 -3.42 -1.60
N PRO A 50 12.39 -4.49 -2.43
CA PRO A 50 11.28 -5.43 -2.39
C PRO A 50 11.18 -6.23 -1.08
N GLU A 51 12.22 -6.24 -0.27
CA GLU A 51 12.27 -6.81 1.08
C GLU A 51 11.46 -6.03 2.12
N VAL A 52 11.13 -4.75 1.85
CA VAL A 52 10.38 -3.89 2.77
C VAL A 52 8.88 -4.17 2.65
N ASP A 53 8.28 -4.65 3.75
CA ASP A 53 6.87 -5.04 3.82
C ASP A 53 6.04 -4.23 4.84
N CYS A 54 6.69 -3.38 5.65
CA CYS A 54 6.06 -2.51 6.64
C CYS A 54 6.66 -1.09 6.64
N TRP A 55 5.97 -0.14 7.26
CA TRP A 55 6.35 1.27 7.27
C TRP A 55 7.55 1.57 8.17
N GLU A 56 7.76 0.75 9.19
CA GLU A 56 8.85 0.85 10.15
C GLU A 56 10.21 0.53 9.52
N ALA A 57 10.22 -0.27 8.45
CA ALA A 57 11.41 -0.65 7.70
C ALA A 57 11.76 0.33 6.56
N VAL A 58 10.97 1.39 6.35
CA VAL A 58 11.24 2.38 5.31
C VAL A 58 12.30 3.38 5.79
N ASP A 59 13.35 3.57 5.01
CA ASP A 59 14.32 4.64 5.25
C ASP A 59 13.76 5.99 4.75
N TRP A 60 13.02 6.65 5.62
CA TRP A 60 12.41 7.95 5.36
C TRP A 60 13.41 9.06 5.08
N SER A 61 14.64 8.94 5.61
CA SER A 61 15.68 9.96 5.44
C SER A 61 16.20 9.97 4.00
N ALA A 62 16.34 8.80 3.37
CA ALA A 62 16.75 8.66 1.98
C ALA A 62 15.70 9.13 0.96
N LEU A 63 14.42 9.16 1.37
CA LEU A 63 13.29 9.50 0.51
C LEU A 63 13.06 11.01 0.36
N GLY A 64 13.44 11.81 1.37
CA GLY A 64 13.26 13.27 1.36
C GLY A 64 11.79 13.69 1.18
N LEU A 65 10.87 12.98 1.84
CA LEU A 65 9.44 13.26 1.83
C LEU A 65 9.06 14.28 2.92
N PRO A 66 8.00 15.08 2.73
CA PRO A 66 7.49 15.95 3.78
C PRO A 66 7.10 15.15 5.01
N ARG A 67 7.47 15.62 6.21
CA ARG A 67 7.19 14.94 7.48
C ARG A 67 5.71 14.59 7.66
N ARG A 68 4.80 15.51 7.32
CA ARG A 68 3.36 15.27 7.37
C ARG A 68 2.92 14.10 6.48
N MET A 69 3.54 13.94 5.31
CA MET A 69 3.26 12.81 4.42
C MET A 69 3.72 11.49 5.04
N VAL A 70 4.91 11.48 5.66
CA VAL A 70 5.45 10.30 6.38
C VAL A 70 4.51 9.88 7.52
N GLU A 71 3.92 10.84 8.22
CA GLU A 71 2.96 10.56 9.31
C GLU A 71 1.60 10.05 8.79
N LEU A 72 1.15 10.52 7.62
CA LEU A 72 -0.16 10.15 7.04
C LEU A 72 -0.15 8.79 6.32
N LEU A 73 0.96 8.41 5.70
CA LEU A 73 1.04 7.17 4.93
C LEU A 73 0.68 5.92 5.76
N PRO A 74 1.22 5.69 6.97
CA PRO A 74 0.84 4.55 7.81
C PRO A 74 -0.62 4.55 8.28
N GLN A 75 -1.25 5.72 8.34
CA GLN A 75 -2.65 5.84 8.75
C GLN A 75 -3.62 5.50 7.61
N ARG A 76 -3.18 5.61 6.36
CA ARG A 76 -4.03 5.56 5.16
C ARG A 76 -3.66 4.46 4.17
N PHE A 77 -2.49 3.85 4.32
CA PHE A 77 -2.00 2.83 3.41
C PHE A 77 -1.24 1.73 4.16
N VAL A 78 -1.12 0.59 3.50
CA VAL A 78 -0.12 -0.44 3.80
C VAL A 78 0.94 -0.46 2.71
N VAL A 79 2.18 -0.86 3.04
CA VAL A 79 3.24 -1.00 2.03
C VAL A 79 2.84 -2.03 0.97
N ARG A 80 2.32 -3.19 1.40
CA ARG A 80 1.79 -4.24 0.52
C ARG A 80 0.52 -4.86 1.11
N SER A 81 -0.37 -5.27 0.20
CA SER A 81 -1.60 -5.98 0.54
C SER A 81 -1.49 -7.50 0.34
N SER A 82 -0.38 -8.00 -0.21
CA SER A 82 -0.19 -9.44 -0.46
C SER A 82 1.24 -9.90 -0.22
N ARG A 83 1.39 -11.21 0.03
CA ARG A 83 2.67 -11.89 0.18
C ARG A 83 2.62 -13.27 -0.46
N VAL A 84 3.66 -13.65 -1.18
CA VAL A 84 3.82 -15.02 -1.71
C VAL A 84 4.06 -15.98 -0.55
N CYS A 85 3.24 -17.01 -0.45
CA CYS A 85 3.30 -18.04 0.58
C CYS A 85 3.93 -19.32 0.06
N GLU A 86 3.68 -19.64 -1.20
CA GLU A 86 4.18 -20.87 -1.83
C GLU A 86 4.54 -20.61 -3.28
N ARG A 87 5.56 -21.34 -3.76
CA ARG A 87 6.00 -21.36 -5.14
C ARG A 87 6.08 -22.80 -5.59
N SER A 88 5.48 -23.09 -6.74
CA SER A 88 5.57 -24.38 -7.42
C SER A 88 5.97 -24.14 -8.86
N ASP A 89 7.08 -24.75 -9.28
CA ASP A 89 7.56 -24.70 -10.66
C ASP A 89 7.10 -25.94 -11.41
N SER A 90 6.63 -25.75 -12.64
CA SER A 90 6.22 -26.84 -13.55
C SER A 90 7.42 -27.70 -13.94
N SER A 91 7.19 -28.98 -14.24
CA SER A 91 8.24 -29.94 -14.63
C SER A 91 8.99 -29.54 -15.90
N ASP A 92 8.39 -28.72 -16.75
CA ASP A 92 9.00 -28.19 -17.97
C ASP A 92 9.78 -26.88 -17.75
N GLY A 93 9.78 -26.33 -16.53
CA GLY A 93 10.44 -25.08 -16.18
C GLY A 93 9.87 -23.82 -16.84
N LYS A 94 8.77 -23.94 -17.61
CA LYS A 94 8.19 -22.82 -18.37
C LYS A 94 7.15 -22.04 -17.59
N THR A 95 6.63 -22.62 -16.52
CA THR A 95 5.57 -22.02 -15.72
C THR A 95 5.92 -22.08 -14.24
N THR A 96 5.82 -20.94 -13.57
CA THR A 96 5.86 -20.84 -12.11
C THR A 96 4.47 -20.46 -11.60
N LYS A 97 3.92 -21.24 -10.68
CA LYS A 97 2.69 -20.93 -9.96
C LYS A 97 3.06 -20.36 -8.58
N LEU A 98 2.43 -19.24 -8.23
CA LEU A 98 2.60 -18.58 -6.95
C LEU A 98 1.28 -18.62 -6.18
N LEU A 99 1.31 -19.14 -4.96
CA LEU A 99 0.23 -18.95 -4.01
C LEU A 99 0.51 -17.66 -3.26
N ALA A 100 -0.41 -16.70 -3.32
CA ALA A 100 -0.29 -15.44 -2.60
C ALA A 100 -1.39 -15.34 -1.53
N SER A 101 -0.97 -15.02 -0.29
CA SER A 101 -1.89 -14.52 0.72
C SER A 101 -2.22 -13.07 0.41
N VAL A 102 -3.49 -12.70 0.58
CA VAL A 102 -3.95 -11.32 0.52
C VAL A 102 -4.42 -10.93 1.92
N ARG A 103 -3.98 -9.76 2.39
CA ARG A 103 -4.43 -9.21 3.66
C ARG A 103 -5.89 -8.79 3.50
N HIS A 104 -6.80 -9.61 3.99
CA HIS A 104 -8.23 -9.31 3.98
C HIS A 104 -8.58 -8.25 5.04
N PRO A 105 -9.43 -7.25 4.71
CA PRO A 105 -9.97 -6.32 5.70
C PRO A 105 -11.15 -6.94 6.47
N SER A 106 -10.89 -7.86 7.39
CA SER A 106 -11.76 -8.31 8.51
C SER A 106 -11.07 -9.48 9.24
N HIS A 107 -10.90 -9.58 10.56
CA HIS A 107 -11.68 -9.14 11.73
C HIS A 107 -10.75 -8.70 12.87
N PHE A 108 -11.03 -7.55 13.49
CA PHE A 108 -10.82 -7.39 14.93
C PHE A 108 -12.14 -7.79 15.59
N ALA A 109 -12.21 -8.98 16.17
CA ALA A 109 -13.20 -9.25 17.21
C ALA A 109 -12.52 -8.84 18.53
N PRO A 110 -13.02 -7.83 19.27
CA PRO A 110 -12.59 -7.66 20.65
C PRO A 110 -13.02 -8.93 21.40
N SER A 111 -12.04 -9.61 21.99
CA SER A 111 -12.28 -10.67 22.96
C SER A 111 -13.15 -10.08 24.08
N LEU A 112 -14.34 -10.65 24.28
CA LEU A 112 -15.09 -10.54 25.53
C LEU A 112 -14.68 -11.69 26.44
#